data_AF-A0A919HZD3-F1
#
_entry.id   AF-A0A919HZD3-F1
#
_cell.length_a   1.000
_cell.length_b   1.000
_cell.length_c   1.000
_cell.angle_alpha   90.00
_cell.angle_beta   90.00
_cell.angle_gamma   90.00
#
_symmetry.space_group_name_H-M   'P 1'
#
loop_
_entity.id
_entity.type
_entity.pdbx_description
1 polymer ?
#
loop_
_entity_poly.entity_id
_entity_poly.type
_entity_poly.pdbx_seq_one_letter_code
_entity_poly.pdbx_strand_id
1 'polypeptide(L)' 'MLADISGLQLDYRTGAMSARRWGGGLAQLAVHDEADRPGLLKPLPLEQAHRPDDRRVAHYAPQRETFRQIYQQLKPLMS' A
#
# COMPACT_ATOMS: atom_id res chain seq x y z
N MET A 1 -8.51 -5.02 -9.34
CA MET A 1 -7.43 -5.80 -10.00
C MET A 1 -6.25 -6.01 -9.05
N LEU A 2 -5.56 -4.97 -8.58
CA LEU A 2 -4.41 -5.16 -7.67
C LEU A 2 -4.79 -5.82 -6.34
N ALA A 3 -5.88 -5.39 -5.70
CA ALA A 3 -6.40 -6.04 -4.49
C ALA A 3 -6.73 -7.52 -4.75
N ASP A 4 -7.30 -7.84 -5.90
CA ASP A 4 -7.64 -9.22 -6.29
C ASP A 4 -6.41 -10.08 -6.58
N ILE A 5 -5.34 -9.50 -7.16
CA ILE A 5 -4.08 -10.22 -7.40
C ILE A 5 -3.33 -10.42 -6.08
N SER A 6 -3.28 -9.39 -5.22
CA SER A 6 -2.57 -9.47 -3.95
C SER A 6 -3.31 -10.27 -2.88
N GLY A 7 -4.64 -10.35 -2.97
CA GLY A 7 -5.51 -10.87 -1.91
C GLY A 7 -5.60 -9.94 -0.70
N LEU A 8 -5.16 -8.69 -0.83
CA LEU A 8 -5.12 -7.71 0.26
C LEU A 8 -6.12 -6.59 0.02
N GLN A 9 -6.74 -6.10 1.09
CA GLN A 9 -7.48 -4.84 1.02
C GLN A 9 -6.50 -3.69 0.79
N LEU A 10 -6.79 -2.86 -0.21
CA LEU A 10 -5.98 -1.71 -0.57
C LEU A 10 -6.81 -0.43 -0.41
N ASP A 11 -6.39 0.41 0.52
CA ASP A 11 -6.99 1.71 0.77
C ASP A 11 -6.22 2.78 -0.03
N TYR A 12 -6.81 3.24 -1.13
CA TYR A 12 -6.28 4.34 -1.92
C TYR A 12 -6.57 5.68 -1.21
N ARG A 13 -5.50 6.43 -0.94
CA ARG A 13 -5.55 7.73 -0.25
C ARG A 13 -4.81 8.76 -1.09
N THR A 14 -5.48 9.85 -1.40
CA THR A 14 -4.90 10.96 -2.17
C THR A 14 -4.22 11.97 -1.26
N GLY A 15 -3.13 12.57 -1.75
CA GLY A 15 -2.26 13.49 -1.00
C GLY A 15 -0.90 12.89 -0.63
N ALA A 16 -0.56 11.69 -1.10
CA ALA A 16 0.75 11.08 -0.86
C ALA A 16 1.93 11.89 -1.46
N MET A 17 1.72 12.63 -2.55
CA MET A 17 2.74 13.58 -3.06
C MET A 17 2.99 14.75 -2.10
N SER A 18 2.03 15.06 -1.23
CA SER A 18 2.18 16.00 -0.11
C SER A 18 2.86 15.37 1.10
N ALA A 19 3.09 14.04 1.13
CA ALA A 19 3.70 13.36 2.29
C ALA A 19 5.12 13.86 2.59
N ARG A 20 5.88 14.32 1.58
CA ARG A 20 7.17 15.03 1.79
C ARG A 20 6.98 16.37 2.53
N ARG A 21 5.86 17.06 2.33
CA ARG A 21 5.46 18.26 3.10
C ARG A 21 4.95 17.91 4.50
N TRP A 22 4.38 16.71 4.68
CA TRP A 22 3.95 16.18 5.98
C TRP A 22 5.10 15.60 6.82
N GLY A 23 6.37 15.69 6.36
CA GLY A 23 7.53 15.53 7.24
C GLY A 23 7.49 16.47 8.46
N GLY A 24 6.70 17.54 8.40
CA GLY A 24 6.35 18.37 9.55
C GLY A 24 5.59 17.65 10.66
N GLY A 25 4.93 16.52 10.40
CA GLY A 25 4.24 15.73 11.43
C GLY A 25 5.21 15.10 12.44
N LEU A 26 6.42 14.72 12.01
CA LEU A 26 7.48 14.25 12.93
C LEU A 26 8.07 15.41 13.75
N ALA A 27 8.23 16.60 13.15
CA ALA A 27 8.69 17.79 13.85
C ALA A 27 7.64 18.26 14.89
N GLN A 28 6.35 18.18 14.56
CA GLN A 28 5.27 18.47 15.50
C GLN A 28 5.21 17.42 16.62
N LEU A 29 5.48 16.14 16.33
CA LEU A 29 5.59 15.10 17.36
C LEU A 29 6.73 15.34 18.37
N ALA A 30 7.79 16.05 17.96
CA ALA A 30 8.91 16.41 18.83
C ALA A 30 8.62 17.63 19.74
N VAL A 31 7.62 18.44 19.37
CA VAL A 31 7.24 19.67 20.10
C VAL A 31 5.99 19.46 20.97
N HIS A 32 5.12 18.49 20.64
CA HIS A 32 3.86 18.23 21.32
C HIS A 32 3.88 16.95 22.17
N ASP A 33 3.13 16.96 23.27
CA ASP A 33 3.05 15.87 24.24
C ASP A 33 2.37 14.60 23.67
N GLU A 34 2.61 13.42 24.24
CA GLU A 34 2.10 12.13 23.73
C GLU A 34 0.56 12.12 23.60
N ALA A 35 -0.13 12.85 24.49
CA ALA A 35 -1.57 12.96 24.51
C ALA A 35 -2.18 13.62 23.24
N ASP A 36 -1.41 14.45 22.51
CA ASP A 36 -1.89 15.18 21.31
C ASP A 36 -1.61 14.43 19.99
N ARG A 37 -0.83 13.34 20.04
CA ARG A 37 -0.43 12.56 18.86
C ARG A 37 -1.59 12.04 17.98
N PRO A 38 -2.74 11.59 18.53
CA PRO A 38 -3.87 11.15 17.71
C PRO A 38 -4.47 12.27 16.86
N GLY A 39 -4.36 13.53 17.31
CA GLY A 39 -4.88 14.70 16.59
C GLY A 39 -3.93 15.24 15.52
N LEU A 40 -2.63 15.00 15.69
CA LEU A 40 -1.55 15.47 14.83
C LEU A 40 -1.37 14.61 13.57
N LEU A 41 -1.41 13.29 13.74
CA LEU A 41 -1.25 12.34 12.63
C LEU A 41 -2.61 11.88 12.12
N LYS A 42 -3.38 12.82 11.56
CA LYS A 42 -4.64 12.46 10.91
C LYS A 42 -4.35 11.65 9.65
N PRO A 43 -4.94 10.45 9.51
CA PRO A 43 -4.80 9.69 8.28
C PRO A 43 -5.27 10.52 7.09
N LEU A 44 -4.55 10.43 5.96
CA LEU A 44 -4.98 11.07 4.71
C LEU A 44 -6.41 10.64 4.38
N PRO A 45 -7.21 11.53 3.77
CA PRO A 45 -8.57 11.20 3.40
C PRO A 45 -8.59 9.95 2.52
N LEU A 46 -9.42 8.99 2.91
CA LEU A 46 -9.67 7.78 2.12
C LEU A 46 -10.42 8.19 0.86
N GLU A 47 -9.84 7.90 -0.30
CA GLU A 47 -10.51 8.14 -1.57
C GLU A 47 -11.28 6.90 -2.00
N GLN A 48 -10.66 5.72 -1.92
CA GLN A 48 -11.31 4.49 -2.30
C GLN A 48 -10.75 3.29 -1.54
N ALA A 49 -11.62 2.45 -1.00
CA ALA A 49 -11.25 1.15 -0.46
C ALA A 49 -11.49 0.07 -1.52
N HIS A 50 -10.43 -0.64 -1.90
CA HIS A 50 -10.51 -1.79 -2.79
C HIS A 50 -10.40 -3.07 -1.99
N ARG A 51 -11.51 -3.81 -1.91
CA ARG A 51 -11.53 -5.14 -1.30
C ARG A 51 -11.26 -6.20 -2.35
N PRO A 52 -10.49 -7.24 -2.01
CA PRO A 52 -10.29 -8.37 -2.91
C PRO A 52 -11.62 -9.12 -3.09
N ASP A 53 -11.87 -9.54 -4.32
CA ASP A 53 -12.90 -10.54 -4.63
C ASP A 53 -12.30 -11.94 -4.62
N ASP A 54 -12.78 -12.81 -3.72
CA ASP A 54 -12.29 -14.18 -3.55
C ASP A 54 -12.29 -15.00 -4.85
N ARG A 55 -13.28 -14.79 -5.73
CA ARG A 55 -13.35 -15.49 -7.03
C ARG A 55 -12.22 -15.06 -7.94
N ARG A 56 -11.86 -13.78 -7.90
CA ARG A 56 -10.77 -13.21 -8.68
C ARG A 56 -9.42 -13.55 -8.08
N VAL A 57 -9.30 -13.58 -6.76
CA VAL A 57 -8.10 -14.06 -6.05
C VAL A 57 -7.80 -15.50 -6.46
N ALA A 58 -8.80 -16.39 -6.45
CA ALA A 58 -8.65 -17.76 -6.89
C ALA A 58 -8.25 -17.84 -8.38
N HIS A 59 -8.84 -17.00 -9.23
CA HIS A 59 -8.49 -16.93 -10.65
C HIS A 59 -7.04 -16.50 -10.90
N TYR A 60 -6.51 -15.55 -10.12
CA TYR A 60 -5.14 -15.03 -10.27
C TYR A 60 -4.09 -15.88 -9.54
N ALA A 61 -4.47 -16.78 -8.64
CA ALA A 61 -3.55 -17.64 -7.90
C ALA A 61 -2.60 -18.46 -8.81
N PRO A 62 -3.06 -19.20 -9.83
CA PRO A 62 -2.15 -19.93 -10.72
C PRO A 62 -1.29 -18.99 -11.58
N GLN A 63 -1.84 -17.86 -12.03
CA GLN A 63 -1.11 -16.89 -12.84
C GLN A 63 0.06 -16.26 -12.08
N ARG A 64 -0.11 -16.03 -10.77
CA ARG A 64 0.98 -15.55 -9.89
C ARG A 64 2.11 -16.55 -9.77
N GLU A 65 1.79 -17.83 -9.71
CA GLU A 65 2.80 -18.87 -9.64
C GLU A 65 3.56 -18.98 -10.97
N THR A 66 2.86 -18.97 -12.10
CA THR A 66 3.48 -18.92 -13.42
C THR A 66 4.39 -17.70 -13.57
N PHE A 67 3.92 -16.51 -13.18
CA PHE A 67 4.72 -15.30 -13.20
C PHE A 67 5.98 -15.43 -12.33
N ARG A 68 5.87 -15.97 -11.12
CA ARG A 68 7.00 -16.19 -10.21
C ARG A 68 8.06 -17.10 -10.84
N GLN A 69 7.63 -18.19 -11.47
CA GLN A 69 8.54 -19.14 -12.12
C GLN A 69 9.30 -18.48 -13.27
N ILE A 70 8.58 -17.79 -14.17
CA ILE A 70 9.18 -17.06 -15.29
C ILE A 70 10.14 -15.99 -14.79
N TYR A 71 9.72 -15.21 -13.78
CA TYR A 71 10.55 -14.17 -13.21
C TYR A 71 11.87 -14.72 -12.63
N GLN A 72 11.83 -15.85 -11.92
CA GLN A 72 13.05 -16.49 -11.40
C GLN A 72 13.96 -17.01 -12.50
N GLN A 73 13.40 -17.55 -13.58
CA GLN A 73 14.17 -18.03 -14.75
C GLN A 73 14.87 -16.87 -15.49
N LEU A 74 14.21 -15.73 -15.59
CA LEU A 74 14.73 -14.55 -16.29
C LEU A 74 15.65 -13.69 -15.41
N LYS A 75 15.53 -13.76 -14.08
CA LYS A 75 16.34 -13.02 -13.12
C LYS A 75 17.87 -13.05 -13.40
N PRO A 76 18.51 -14.21 -13.69
CA PRO A 76 19.95 -14.24 -13.98
C PRO A 76 20.35 -13.55 -15.30
N LEU A 77 19.39 -13.29 -16.20
CA LEU A 77 19.62 -12.62 -17.49
C LEU A 77 19.46 -11.08 -17.40
N MET A 78 19.05 -10.56 -16.24
CA MET A 78 18.79 -9.13 -16.01
C MET A 78 19.94 -8.42 -15.28
N SER A 79 21.17 -8.96 -15.37
CA SER A 79 22.43 -8.35 -14.91
C SER A 79 23.29 -7.95 -16.11
#